data_AF-C1EGX5-F1
#
_entry.id   AF-C1EGX5-F1
#
_cell.length_a   1.000
_cell.length_b   1.000
_cell.length_c   1.000
_cell.angle_alpha   90.00
_cell.angle_beta   90.00
_cell.angle_gamma   90.00
#
_symmetry.space_group_name_H-M   'P 1'
#
loop_
_entity.id
_entity.type
_entity.pdbx_description
1 polymer ?
#
loop_
_entity_poly.entity_id
_entity_poly.type
_entity_poly.pdbx_seq_one_letter_code
_entity_poly.pdbx_strand_id
1 'polypeptide(L)'
;MARHGAEDYAATAYLRAQLKDAVAGVKRMEKEAVEKDVAFEERLASHAKAAASREREIIEDRDAKVAAAEATVGEYERKFEAVREFKEDYEKVEARLNAKSEECEELRRRLDQKAADGERRLIAERATLTREWEARFEDLKRSMEASVEDRYDSGVKRILEQNRRMVAELKLHSEVSAESEARARTVAQENRRLRRELDLRREMEGLFAKRGMKQKEQVVESREKMRDLERSMSDMASKYGAEIEFARAEAREVKASAVDDAARTRRLLRARSDELREIKALAKEAVRQRGELERFMISSLDLVKREMEAERARAGAGAGGRAGSRPAAGGLEEAVAGDVDVAGMSWAERERVLRLAFARMNASNPDHARDRRGGGSAMDGAVAEATPPAMI
;
A
#
# COMPACT_ATOMS: atom_id res chain seq x y z
N MET A 1 94.72 7.02 -11.49
CA MET A 1 93.92 6.60 -12.66
C MET A 1 93.23 5.23 -12.53
N ALA A 2 93.60 4.34 -11.58
CA ALA A 2 93.01 2.99 -11.50
C ALA A 2 91.86 2.79 -10.48
N ARG A 3 91.50 3.79 -9.65
CA ARG A 3 90.44 3.66 -8.63
C ARG A 3 89.04 4.11 -9.09
N HIS A 4 88.93 5.04 -10.05
CA HIS A 4 87.61 5.45 -10.58
C HIS A 4 86.95 4.37 -11.46
N GLY A 5 87.73 3.58 -12.20
CA GLY A 5 87.16 2.51 -13.04
C GLY A 5 86.53 1.34 -12.28
N ALA A 6 86.88 1.12 -11.01
CA ALA A 6 86.30 0.03 -10.20
C ALA A 6 84.98 0.43 -9.54
N GLU A 7 84.87 1.68 -9.09
CA GLU A 7 83.63 2.25 -8.53
C GLU A 7 82.58 2.47 -9.63
N ASP A 8 82.99 2.93 -10.82
CA ASP A 8 82.12 3.05 -12.00
C ASP A 8 81.64 1.66 -12.50
N TYR A 9 82.47 0.62 -12.39
CA TYR A 9 82.06 -0.74 -12.75
C TYR A 9 81.08 -1.35 -11.74
N ALA A 10 81.28 -1.12 -10.43
CA ALA A 10 80.37 -1.57 -9.39
C ALA A 10 79.01 -0.84 -9.46
N ALA A 11 79.01 0.47 -9.70
CA ALA A 11 77.80 1.26 -9.90
C ALA A 11 77.04 0.83 -11.17
N THR A 12 77.74 0.61 -12.29
CA THR A 12 77.11 0.13 -13.54
C THR A 12 76.65 -1.32 -13.47
N ALA A 13 77.25 -2.17 -12.63
CA ALA A 13 76.78 -3.53 -12.36
C ALA A 13 75.53 -3.53 -11.47
N TYR A 14 75.49 -2.69 -10.43
CA TYR A 14 74.32 -2.50 -9.57
C TYR A 14 73.12 -1.94 -10.35
N LEU A 15 73.34 -0.91 -11.18
CA LEU A 15 72.30 -0.36 -12.04
C LEU A 15 71.82 -1.37 -13.10
N ARG A 16 72.70 -2.23 -13.63
CA ARG A 16 72.30 -3.34 -14.52
C ARG A 16 71.46 -4.39 -13.81
N ALA A 17 71.77 -4.71 -12.54
CA ALA A 17 70.97 -5.63 -11.74
C ALA A 17 69.58 -5.04 -11.43
N GLN A 18 69.53 -3.77 -11.00
CA GLN A 18 68.26 -3.05 -10.78
C GLN A 18 67.43 -2.94 -12.08
N LEU A 19 68.06 -2.65 -13.22
CA LEU A 19 67.37 -2.64 -14.53
C LEU A 19 66.83 -4.02 -14.88
N LYS A 20 67.58 -5.10 -14.61
CA LYS A 20 67.14 -6.47 -14.86
C LYS A 20 65.95 -6.86 -13.99
N ASP A 21 65.96 -6.46 -12.72
CA ASP A 21 64.85 -6.69 -11.78
C ASP A 21 63.63 -5.82 -12.12
N ALA A 22 63.84 -4.57 -12.53
CA ALA A 22 62.78 -3.68 -13.01
C ALA A 22 62.15 -4.22 -14.30
N VAL A 23 62.96 -4.69 -15.26
CA VAL A 23 62.46 -5.34 -16.49
C VAL A 23 61.73 -6.64 -16.17
N ALA A 24 62.19 -7.44 -15.20
CA ALA A 24 61.49 -8.63 -14.75
C ALA A 24 60.18 -8.29 -14.00
N GLY A 25 60.13 -7.15 -13.31
CA GLY A 25 58.92 -6.60 -12.70
C GLY A 25 57.91 -6.15 -13.75
N VAL A 26 58.35 -5.38 -14.75
CA VAL A 26 57.53 -4.93 -15.89
C VAL A 26 56.96 -6.12 -16.64
N LYS A 27 57.77 -7.15 -16.96
CA LYS A 27 57.29 -8.37 -17.62
C LYS A 27 56.25 -9.14 -16.81
N ARG A 28 56.36 -9.15 -15.48
CA ARG A 28 55.35 -9.74 -14.59
C ARG A 28 54.06 -8.92 -14.61
N MET A 29 54.17 -7.60 -14.50
CA MET A 29 53.02 -6.70 -14.57
C MET A 29 52.33 -6.74 -15.94
N GLU A 30 53.08 -6.84 -17.04
CA GLU A 30 52.55 -7.02 -18.39
C GLU A 30 51.81 -8.34 -18.52
N LYS A 31 52.38 -9.44 -17.99
CA LYS A 31 51.72 -10.74 -17.98
C LYS A 31 50.44 -10.72 -17.14
N GLU A 32 50.48 -10.12 -15.95
CA GLU A 32 49.30 -9.94 -15.09
C GLU A 32 48.24 -9.03 -15.71
N ALA A 33 48.65 -8.00 -16.47
CA ALA A 33 47.73 -7.13 -17.20
C ALA A 33 47.01 -7.91 -18.30
N VAL A 34 47.76 -8.67 -19.11
CA VAL A 34 47.17 -9.55 -20.15
C VAL A 34 46.25 -10.61 -19.56
N GLU A 35 46.63 -11.25 -18.45
CA GLU A 35 45.78 -12.22 -17.76
C GLU A 35 44.48 -11.58 -17.21
N LYS A 36 44.56 -10.36 -16.68
CA LYS A 36 43.38 -9.61 -16.23
C LYS A 36 42.49 -9.20 -17.41
N ASP A 37 43.07 -8.74 -18.51
CA ASP A 37 42.32 -8.35 -19.71
C ASP A 37 41.55 -9.55 -20.30
N VAL A 38 42.21 -10.72 -20.41
CA VAL A 38 41.55 -11.98 -20.82
C VAL A 38 40.43 -12.35 -19.84
N ALA A 39 40.67 -12.27 -18.52
CA ALA A 39 39.65 -12.56 -17.53
C ALA A 39 38.47 -11.56 -17.57
N PHE A 40 38.70 -10.30 -17.92
CA PHE A 40 37.65 -9.30 -18.12
C PHE A 40 36.84 -9.59 -19.39
N GLU A 41 37.49 -9.95 -20.49
CA GLU A 41 36.82 -10.34 -21.73
C GLU A 41 35.97 -11.60 -21.54
N GLU A 42 36.47 -12.61 -20.82
CA GLU A 42 35.70 -13.80 -20.47
C GLU A 42 34.48 -13.47 -19.60
N ARG A 43 34.64 -12.58 -18.61
CA ARG A 43 33.52 -12.10 -17.78
C ARG A 43 32.48 -11.35 -18.61
N LEU A 44 32.92 -10.45 -19.49
CA LEU A 44 32.03 -9.73 -20.40
C LEU A 44 31.27 -10.69 -21.34
N ALA A 45 31.96 -11.67 -21.92
CA ALA A 45 31.35 -12.71 -22.74
C ALA A 45 30.34 -13.56 -21.96
N SER A 46 30.64 -13.90 -20.70
CA SER A 46 29.73 -14.65 -19.83
C SER A 46 28.46 -13.84 -19.48
N HIS A 47 28.61 -12.55 -19.19
CA HIS A 47 27.48 -11.65 -18.92
C HIS A 47 26.64 -11.41 -20.18
N ALA A 48 27.28 -11.23 -21.34
CA ALA A 48 26.58 -11.09 -22.62
C ALA A 48 25.79 -12.35 -22.97
N LYS A 49 26.37 -13.55 -22.77
CA LYS A 49 25.67 -14.83 -22.98
C LYS A 49 24.50 -15.01 -22.01
N ALA A 50 24.67 -14.64 -20.74
CA ALA A 50 23.60 -14.70 -19.74
C ALA A 50 22.48 -13.67 -20.00
N ALA A 51 22.82 -12.48 -20.53
CA ALA A 51 21.82 -11.51 -20.95
C ALA A 51 21.03 -12.03 -22.16
N ALA A 52 21.72 -12.59 -23.17
CA ALA A 52 21.08 -13.17 -24.34
C ALA A 52 20.19 -14.38 -24.01
N SER A 53 20.57 -15.21 -23.03
CA SER A 53 19.71 -16.33 -22.61
C SER A 53 18.46 -15.84 -21.89
N ARG A 54 18.58 -14.85 -21.00
CA ARG A 54 17.42 -14.24 -20.31
C ARG A 54 16.48 -13.56 -21.29
N GLU A 55 17.01 -12.87 -22.30
CA GLU A 55 16.19 -12.22 -23.32
C GLU A 55 15.42 -13.25 -24.16
N ARG A 56 16.06 -14.38 -24.52
CA ARG A 56 15.37 -15.50 -25.18
C ARG A 56 14.28 -16.12 -24.32
N GLU A 57 14.55 -16.38 -23.05
CA GLU A 57 13.55 -16.93 -22.12
C GLU A 57 12.33 -16.00 -21.99
N ILE A 58 12.54 -14.68 -21.93
CA ILE A 58 11.45 -13.69 -21.88
C ILE A 58 10.64 -13.70 -23.19
N ILE A 59 11.30 -13.81 -24.34
CA ILE A 59 10.62 -13.87 -25.64
C ILE A 59 9.82 -15.17 -25.74
N GLU A 60 10.39 -16.31 -25.40
CA GLU A 60 9.71 -17.61 -25.42
C GLU A 60 8.49 -17.64 -24.47
N ASP A 61 8.61 -17.11 -23.25
CA ASP A 61 7.49 -16.99 -22.31
C ASP A 61 6.39 -16.04 -22.83
N ARG A 62 6.78 -14.94 -23.48
CA ARG A 62 5.82 -14.03 -24.12
C ARG A 62 5.11 -14.69 -25.30
N ASP A 63 5.84 -15.37 -26.18
CA ASP A 63 5.28 -16.04 -27.34
C ASP A 63 4.37 -17.20 -26.92
N ALA A 64 4.74 -17.95 -25.88
CA ALA A 64 3.88 -18.97 -25.28
C ALA A 64 2.58 -18.38 -24.72
N LYS A 65 2.65 -17.23 -24.03
CA LYS A 65 1.46 -16.52 -23.52
C LYS A 65 0.58 -15.98 -24.65
N VAL A 66 1.18 -15.44 -25.71
CA VAL A 66 0.46 -14.96 -26.90
C VAL A 66 -0.24 -16.12 -27.58
N ALA A 67 0.46 -17.23 -27.84
CA ALA A 67 -0.12 -18.42 -28.46
C ALA A 67 -1.28 -19.01 -27.62
N ALA A 68 -1.13 -19.03 -26.28
CA ALA A 68 -2.21 -19.47 -25.39
C ALA A 68 -3.42 -18.54 -25.46
N ALA A 69 -3.21 -17.22 -25.47
CA ALA A 69 -4.29 -16.24 -25.61
C ALA A 69 -5.00 -16.38 -26.97
N GLU A 70 -4.26 -16.50 -28.06
CA GLU A 70 -4.81 -16.70 -29.41
C GLU A 70 -5.62 -17.99 -29.51
N ALA A 71 -5.17 -19.08 -28.88
CA ALA A 71 -5.93 -20.33 -28.81
C ALA A 71 -7.28 -20.12 -28.11
N THR A 72 -7.30 -19.41 -26.97
CA THR A 72 -8.56 -19.12 -26.26
C THR A 72 -9.49 -18.21 -27.06
N VAL A 73 -8.95 -17.21 -27.76
CA VAL A 73 -9.75 -16.34 -28.65
C VAL A 73 -10.38 -17.17 -29.76
N GLY A 74 -9.60 -18.02 -30.44
CA GLY A 74 -10.13 -18.90 -31.48
C GLY A 74 -11.19 -19.89 -30.97
N GLU A 75 -11.09 -20.37 -29.72
CA GLU A 75 -12.17 -21.14 -29.10
C GLU A 75 -13.45 -20.32 -28.88
N TYR A 76 -13.33 -19.08 -28.40
CA TYR A 76 -14.48 -18.21 -28.19
C TYR A 76 -15.13 -17.78 -29.51
N GLU A 77 -14.35 -17.54 -30.55
CA GLU A 77 -14.86 -17.26 -31.89
C GLU A 77 -15.66 -18.45 -32.44
N ARG A 78 -15.15 -19.68 -32.33
CA ARG A 78 -15.90 -20.88 -32.72
C ARG A 78 -17.20 -21.05 -31.93
N LYS A 79 -17.17 -20.81 -30.61
CA LYS A 79 -18.37 -20.86 -29.77
C LYS A 79 -19.38 -19.77 -30.16
N PHE A 80 -18.90 -18.57 -30.47
CA PHE A 80 -19.73 -17.47 -30.90
C PHE A 80 -20.43 -17.79 -32.22
N GLU A 81 -19.70 -18.32 -33.20
CA GLU A 81 -20.26 -18.70 -34.49
C GLU A 81 -21.29 -19.83 -34.33
N ALA A 82 -21.01 -20.85 -33.52
CA ALA A 82 -21.98 -21.91 -33.22
C ALA A 82 -23.26 -21.38 -32.56
N VAL A 83 -23.15 -20.40 -31.65
CA VAL A 83 -24.33 -19.76 -31.04
C VAL A 83 -25.10 -18.92 -32.06
N ARG A 84 -24.40 -18.27 -32.98
CA ARG A 84 -25.02 -17.51 -34.06
C ARG A 84 -25.80 -18.42 -35.00
N GLU A 85 -25.19 -19.50 -35.48
CA GLU A 85 -25.86 -20.52 -36.31
C GLU A 85 -27.08 -21.11 -35.60
N PHE A 86 -26.95 -21.44 -34.31
CA PHE A 86 -28.07 -21.92 -33.51
C PHE A 86 -29.22 -20.92 -33.44
N LYS A 87 -28.92 -19.62 -33.29
CA LYS A 87 -29.97 -18.58 -33.29
C LYS A 87 -30.67 -18.46 -34.63
N GLU A 88 -29.92 -18.47 -35.73
CA GLU A 88 -30.49 -18.40 -37.07
C GLU A 88 -31.38 -19.62 -37.37
N ASP A 89 -30.97 -20.81 -36.95
CA ASP A 89 -31.77 -22.02 -37.11
C ASP A 89 -32.96 -22.06 -36.16
N TYR A 90 -32.82 -21.55 -34.94
CA TYR A 90 -33.92 -21.40 -33.99
C TYR A 90 -35.00 -20.47 -34.56
N GLU A 91 -34.62 -19.30 -35.10
CA GLU A 91 -35.54 -18.36 -35.74
C GLU A 91 -36.26 -18.99 -36.94
N LYS A 92 -35.56 -19.78 -37.78
CA LYS A 92 -36.19 -20.51 -38.89
C LYS A 92 -37.19 -21.55 -38.41
N VAL A 93 -36.88 -22.28 -37.34
CA VAL A 93 -37.77 -23.29 -36.76
C VAL A 93 -39.00 -22.63 -36.12
N GLU A 94 -38.80 -21.55 -35.39
CA GLU A 94 -39.87 -20.78 -34.77
C GLU A 94 -40.80 -20.19 -35.84
N ALA A 95 -40.25 -19.63 -36.93
CA ALA A 95 -41.05 -19.13 -38.04
C ALA A 95 -41.88 -20.24 -38.71
N ARG A 96 -41.31 -21.44 -38.91
CA ARG A 96 -42.04 -22.61 -39.43
C ARG A 96 -43.13 -23.07 -38.48
N LEU A 97 -42.87 -23.08 -37.18
CA LEU A 97 -43.84 -23.47 -36.16
C LEU A 97 -45.02 -22.50 -36.13
N ASN A 98 -44.74 -21.19 -36.16
CA ASN A 98 -45.76 -20.15 -36.18
C ASN A 98 -46.63 -20.25 -37.45
N ALA A 99 -46.01 -20.40 -38.63
CA ALA A 99 -46.76 -20.59 -39.87
C ALA A 99 -47.66 -21.84 -39.82
N LYS A 100 -47.17 -22.96 -39.27
CA LYS A 100 -48.00 -24.17 -39.11
C LYS A 100 -49.09 -24.02 -38.06
N SER A 101 -48.85 -23.24 -37.00
CA SER A 101 -49.87 -22.91 -36.01
C SER A 101 -50.98 -22.08 -36.63
N GLU A 102 -50.63 -21.04 -37.40
CA GLU A 102 -51.58 -20.20 -38.15
C GLU A 102 -52.40 -21.02 -39.14
N GLU A 103 -51.76 -21.88 -39.95
CA GLU A 103 -52.46 -22.81 -40.84
C GLU A 103 -53.45 -23.72 -40.08
N CYS A 104 -53.06 -24.24 -38.92
CA CYS A 104 -53.93 -25.08 -38.10
C CYS A 104 -55.13 -24.30 -37.54
N GLU A 105 -54.91 -23.07 -37.09
CA GLU A 105 -55.98 -22.19 -36.60
C GLU A 105 -56.94 -21.80 -37.72
N GLU A 106 -56.45 -21.48 -38.91
CA GLU A 106 -57.28 -21.22 -40.07
C GLU A 106 -58.13 -22.43 -40.47
N LEU A 107 -57.53 -23.63 -40.51
CA LEU A 107 -58.27 -24.85 -40.81
C LEU A 107 -59.33 -25.15 -39.76
N ARG A 108 -59.03 -24.95 -38.47
CA ARG A 108 -60.02 -25.07 -37.39
C ARG A 108 -61.16 -24.07 -37.58
N ARG A 109 -60.86 -22.78 -37.81
CA ARG A 109 -61.91 -21.76 -38.08
C ARG A 109 -62.78 -22.14 -39.28
N ARG A 110 -62.19 -22.65 -40.37
CA ARG A 110 -62.94 -23.09 -41.55
C ARG A 110 -63.83 -24.30 -41.25
N LEU A 111 -63.37 -25.25 -40.43
CA LEU A 111 -64.18 -26.40 -40.02
C LEU A 111 -65.32 -25.98 -39.09
N ASP A 112 -65.06 -25.11 -38.11
CA ASP A 112 -66.06 -24.58 -37.20
C ASP A 112 -67.14 -23.80 -37.95
N GLN A 113 -66.74 -22.98 -38.93
CA GLN A 113 -67.67 -22.27 -39.80
C GLN A 113 -68.55 -23.24 -40.61
N LYS A 114 -67.96 -24.27 -41.23
CA LYS A 114 -68.72 -25.29 -41.96
C LYS A 114 -69.68 -26.06 -41.05
N ALA A 115 -69.26 -26.38 -39.83
CA ALA A 115 -70.10 -27.03 -38.84
C ALA A 115 -71.28 -26.13 -38.44
N ALA A 116 -71.01 -24.87 -38.10
CA ALA A 116 -72.04 -23.89 -37.76
C ALA A 116 -73.03 -23.63 -38.91
N ASP A 117 -72.55 -23.56 -40.16
CA ASP A 117 -73.41 -23.44 -41.34
C ASP A 117 -74.26 -24.69 -41.56
N GLY A 118 -73.69 -25.88 -41.37
CA GLY A 118 -74.41 -27.15 -41.43
C GLY A 118 -75.50 -27.24 -40.36
N GLU A 119 -75.17 -26.91 -39.11
CA GLU A 119 -76.13 -26.88 -38.00
C GLU A 119 -77.26 -25.88 -38.25
N ARG A 120 -76.93 -24.67 -38.73
CA ARG A 120 -77.95 -23.67 -39.08
C ARG A 120 -78.93 -24.17 -40.14
N ARG A 121 -78.44 -24.87 -41.17
CA ARG A 121 -79.30 -25.48 -42.20
C ARG A 121 -80.19 -26.58 -41.62
N LEU A 122 -79.61 -27.49 -40.84
CA LEU A 122 -80.38 -28.57 -40.20
C LEU A 122 -81.43 -28.05 -39.22
N ILE A 123 -81.11 -27.01 -38.45
CA ILE A 123 -82.08 -26.37 -37.55
C ILE A 123 -83.21 -25.73 -38.36
N ALA A 124 -82.89 -25.03 -39.45
CA ALA A 124 -83.89 -24.40 -40.31
C ALA A 124 -84.83 -25.44 -40.93
N GLU A 125 -84.28 -26.52 -41.52
CA GLU A 125 -85.05 -27.63 -42.10
C GLU A 125 -85.91 -28.35 -41.04
N ARG A 126 -85.35 -28.61 -39.86
CA ARG A 126 -86.11 -29.20 -38.76
C ARG A 126 -87.24 -28.26 -38.32
N ALA A 127 -87.00 -26.96 -38.24
CA ALA A 127 -88.01 -25.98 -37.86
C ALA A 127 -89.14 -25.88 -38.90
N THR A 128 -88.84 -25.93 -40.19
CA THR A 128 -89.88 -25.96 -41.25
C THR A 128 -90.71 -27.24 -41.15
N LEU A 129 -90.06 -28.41 -41.06
CA LEU A 129 -90.76 -29.68 -40.92
C LEU A 129 -91.63 -29.73 -39.65
N THR A 130 -91.10 -29.26 -38.52
CA THR A 130 -91.86 -29.25 -37.26
C THR A 130 -93.10 -28.37 -37.37
N ARG A 131 -92.99 -27.17 -37.97
CA ARG A 131 -94.13 -26.30 -38.22
C ARG A 131 -95.17 -26.92 -39.15
N GLU A 132 -94.73 -27.61 -40.21
CA GLU A 132 -95.65 -28.32 -41.12
C GLU A 132 -96.41 -29.43 -40.41
N TRP A 133 -95.74 -30.20 -39.56
CA TRP A 133 -96.38 -31.25 -38.76
C TRP A 133 -97.31 -30.68 -37.70
N GLU A 134 -96.91 -29.63 -36.99
CA GLU A 134 -97.75 -28.92 -36.02
C GLU A 134 -99.01 -28.35 -36.68
N ALA A 135 -98.87 -27.71 -37.85
CA ALA A 135 -100.01 -27.19 -38.61
C ALA A 135 -100.98 -28.30 -39.01
N ARG A 136 -100.48 -29.40 -39.58
CA ARG A 136 -101.32 -30.57 -39.93
C ARG A 136 -102.00 -31.19 -38.71
N PHE A 137 -101.30 -31.26 -37.59
CA PHE A 137 -101.85 -31.82 -36.35
C PHE A 137 -102.94 -30.91 -35.77
N GLU A 138 -102.70 -29.61 -35.73
CA GLU A 138 -103.69 -28.63 -35.25
C GLU A 138 -104.91 -28.56 -36.18
N ASP A 139 -104.75 -28.66 -37.48
CA ASP A 139 -105.87 -28.72 -38.42
C ASP A 139 -106.73 -29.97 -38.19
N LEU A 140 -106.10 -31.14 -37.98
CA LEU A 140 -106.79 -32.38 -37.65
C LEU A 140 -107.52 -32.27 -36.30
N LYS A 141 -106.84 -31.72 -35.29
CA LYS A 141 -107.40 -31.52 -33.95
C LYS A 141 -108.59 -30.57 -33.99
N ARG A 142 -108.49 -29.42 -34.66
CA ARG A 142 -109.61 -28.47 -34.80
C ARG A 142 -110.79 -29.11 -35.54
N SER A 143 -110.54 -29.90 -36.59
CA SER A 143 -111.59 -30.63 -37.30
C SER A 143 -112.31 -31.65 -36.40
N MET A 144 -111.56 -32.42 -35.60
CA MET A 144 -112.14 -33.36 -34.64
C MET A 144 -112.88 -32.63 -33.52
N GLU A 145 -112.28 -31.61 -32.91
CA GLU A 145 -112.87 -30.82 -31.82
C GLU A 145 -114.18 -30.16 -32.26
N ALA A 146 -114.23 -29.57 -33.46
CA ALA A 146 -115.47 -29.00 -34.01
C ALA A 146 -116.57 -30.07 -34.18
N SER A 147 -116.24 -31.24 -34.75
CA SER A 147 -117.22 -32.33 -34.92
C SER A 147 -117.74 -32.89 -33.59
N VAL A 148 -116.93 -32.81 -32.54
CA VAL A 148 -117.27 -33.30 -31.20
C VAL A 148 -118.03 -32.23 -30.41
N GLU A 149 -117.64 -30.96 -30.50
CA GLU A 149 -118.27 -29.83 -29.81
C GLU A 149 -119.67 -29.51 -30.32
N ASP A 150 -119.94 -29.74 -31.61
CA ASP A 150 -121.27 -29.66 -32.20
C ASP A 150 -122.25 -30.69 -31.60
N ARG A 151 -121.74 -31.77 -30.98
CA ARG A 151 -122.54 -32.81 -30.33
C ARG A 151 -122.70 -32.62 -28.82
N TYR A 152 -122.06 -31.60 -28.23
CA TYR A 152 -122.10 -31.36 -26.78
C TYR A 152 -123.21 -30.39 -26.36
N ASP A 153 -123.90 -30.76 -25.27
CA ASP A 153 -124.89 -29.90 -24.61
C ASP A 153 -124.24 -28.72 -23.87
N SER A 154 -125.02 -27.67 -23.62
CA SER A 154 -124.56 -26.42 -22.98
C SER A 154 -123.93 -26.62 -21.59
N GLY A 155 -124.36 -27.64 -20.83
CA GLY A 155 -123.77 -28.01 -19.55
C GLY A 155 -122.34 -28.55 -19.68
N VAL A 156 -122.10 -29.40 -20.68
CA VAL A 156 -120.77 -29.97 -20.99
C VAL A 156 -119.82 -28.84 -21.43
N LYS A 157 -120.30 -27.91 -22.25
CA LYS A 157 -119.52 -26.73 -22.68
C LYS A 157 -119.05 -25.86 -21.50
N ARG A 158 -119.89 -25.65 -20.49
CA ARG A 158 -119.51 -24.89 -19.28
C ARG A 158 -118.44 -25.59 -18.45
N ILE A 159 -118.54 -26.92 -18.27
CA ILE A 159 -117.54 -27.71 -17.54
C ILE A 159 -116.19 -27.68 -18.27
N LEU A 160 -116.20 -27.77 -19.61
CA LEU A 160 -114.98 -27.65 -20.42
C LEU A 160 -114.33 -26.27 -20.26
N GLU A 161 -115.11 -25.20 -20.23
CA GLU A 161 -114.58 -23.85 -19.99
C GLU A 161 -113.96 -23.70 -18.60
N GLN A 162 -114.61 -24.24 -17.56
CA GLN A 162 -114.04 -24.26 -16.21
C GLN A 162 -112.75 -25.08 -16.15
N ASN A 163 -112.70 -26.25 -16.80
CA ASN A 163 -111.48 -27.06 -16.91
C ASN A 163 -110.36 -26.29 -17.64
N ARG A 164 -110.68 -25.52 -18.69
CA ARG A 164 -109.70 -24.67 -19.39
C ARG A 164 -109.12 -23.60 -18.45
N ARG A 165 -109.95 -22.97 -17.61
CA ARG A 165 -109.50 -21.98 -16.60
C ARG A 165 -108.60 -22.62 -15.55
N MET A 166 -109.00 -23.76 -14.98
CA MET A 166 -108.16 -24.50 -14.01
C MET A 166 -106.83 -24.94 -14.62
N VAL A 167 -106.81 -25.39 -15.88
CA VAL A 167 -105.56 -25.73 -16.58
C VAL A 167 -104.67 -24.51 -16.76
N ALA A 168 -105.23 -23.33 -17.05
CA ALA A 168 -104.45 -22.09 -17.16
C ALA A 168 -103.83 -21.67 -15.82
N GLU A 169 -104.57 -21.78 -14.72
CA GLU A 169 -104.07 -21.52 -13.37
C GLU A 169 -102.96 -22.50 -12.97
N LEU A 170 -103.14 -23.80 -13.25
CA LEU A 170 -102.11 -24.82 -13.00
C LEU A 170 -100.84 -24.56 -13.82
N LYS A 171 -100.96 -24.11 -15.06
CA LYS A 171 -99.81 -23.73 -15.89
C LYS A 171 -99.04 -22.58 -15.25
N LEU A 172 -99.73 -21.51 -14.83
CA LEU A 172 -99.09 -20.38 -14.17
C LEU A 172 -98.39 -20.80 -12.87
N HIS A 173 -99.00 -21.66 -12.05
CA HIS A 173 -98.33 -22.20 -10.87
C HIS A 173 -97.10 -23.05 -11.20
N SER A 174 -97.16 -23.85 -12.26
CA SER A 174 -96.01 -24.65 -12.72
C SER A 174 -94.87 -23.77 -13.22
N GLU A 175 -95.17 -22.67 -13.94
CA GLU A 175 -94.20 -21.69 -14.42
C GLU A 175 -93.52 -20.98 -13.24
N VAL A 176 -94.30 -20.46 -12.29
CA VAL A 176 -93.76 -19.81 -11.08
C VAL A 176 -92.88 -20.77 -10.26
N SER A 177 -93.28 -22.04 -10.16
CA SER A 177 -92.48 -23.06 -9.47
C SER A 177 -91.17 -23.34 -10.20
N ALA A 178 -91.20 -23.46 -11.53
CA ALA A 178 -90.01 -23.65 -12.35
C ALA A 178 -89.04 -22.45 -12.25
N GLU A 179 -89.55 -21.22 -12.25
CA GLU A 179 -88.75 -20.02 -12.03
C GLU A 179 -88.12 -19.96 -10.63
N SER A 180 -88.89 -20.35 -9.62
CA SER A 180 -88.39 -20.46 -8.24
C SER A 180 -87.27 -21.50 -8.14
N GLU A 181 -87.43 -22.67 -8.74
CA GLU A 181 -86.40 -23.69 -8.80
C GLU A 181 -85.16 -23.23 -9.58
N ALA A 182 -85.34 -22.53 -10.71
CA ALA A 182 -84.23 -21.98 -11.48
C ALA A 182 -83.40 -21.00 -10.65
N ARG A 183 -84.06 -20.09 -9.92
CA ARG A 183 -83.41 -19.17 -8.98
C ARG A 183 -82.72 -19.91 -7.82
N ALA A 184 -83.34 -20.94 -7.28
CA ALA A 184 -82.71 -21.76 -6.23
C ALA A 184 -81.44 -22.45 -6.75
N ARG A 185 -81.46 -22.95 -7.99
CA ARG A 185 -80.30 -23.57 -8.64
C ARG A 185 -79.18 -22.56 -8.89
N THR A 186 -79.48 -21.35 -9.37
CA THR A 186 -78.46 -20.31 -9.62
C THR A 186 -77.81 -19.88 -8.31
N VAL A 187 -78.60 -19.58 -7.28
CA VAL A 187 -78.10 -19.20 -5.95
C VAL A 187 -77.29 -20.34 -5.32
N ALA A 188 -77.68 -21.61 -5.52
CA ALA A 188 -76.90 -22.75 -5.04
C ALA A 188 -75.55 -22.88 -5.77
N GLN A 189 -75.51 -22.63 -7.07
CA GLN A 189 -74.27 -22.63 -7.85
C GLN A 189 -73.34 -21.49 -7.43
N GLU A 190 -73.88 -20.27 -7.24
CA GLU A 190 -73.13 -19.12 -6.75
C GLU A 190 -72.57 -19.37 -5.35
N ASN A 191 -73.36 -19.92 -4.42
CA ASN A 191 -72.88 -20.29 -3.10
C ASN A 191 -71.75 -21.32 -3.15
N ARG A 192 -71.83 -22.31 -4.05
CA ARG A 192 -70.75 -23.28 -4.26
C ARG A 192 -69.49 -22.60 -4.80
N ARG A 193 -69.64 -21.67 -5.75
CA ARG A 193 -68.52 -20.90 -6.30
C ARG A 193 -67.86 -20.04 -5.22
N LEU A 194 -68.64 -19.25 -4.50
CA LEU A 194 -68.15 -18.36 -3.44
C LEU A 194 -67.46 -19.14 -2.31
N ARG A 195 -67.95 -20.32 -1.94
CA ARG A 195 -67.27 -21.18 -0.96
C ARG A 195 -65.88 -21.60 -1.44
N ARG A 196 -65.77 -22.06 -2.69
CA ARG A 196 -64.45 -22.40 -3.27
C ARG A 196 -63.53 -21.20 -3.33
N GLU A 197 -64.03 -20.03 -3.71
CA GLU A 197 -63.24 -18.78 -3.73
C GLU A 197 -62.77 -18.39 -2.33
N LEU A 198 -63.61 -18.55 -1.30
CA LEU A 198 -63.23 -18.29 0.10
C LEU A 198 -62.16 -19.27 0.59
N ASP A 199 -62.29 -20.56 0.27
CA ASP A 199 -61.31 -21.58 0.67
C ASP A 199 -59.95 -21.32 0.00
N LEU A 200 -59.95 -21.01 -1.30
CA LEU A 200 -58.73 -20.60 -2.01
C LEU A 200 -58.09 -19.34 -1.41
N ARG A 201 -58.89 -18.33 -1.05
CA ARG A 201 -58.36 -17.11 -0.40
C ARG A 201 -57.73 -17.41 0.95
N ARG A 202 -58.36 -18.26 1.78
CA ARG A 202 -57.80 -18.68 3.08
C ARG A 202 -56.47 -19.43 2.90
N GLU A 203 -56.38 -20.32 1.92
CA GLU A 203 -55.14 -21.02 1.60
C GLU A 203 -54.04 -20.03 1.17
N MET A 204 -54.37 -19.08 0.30
CA MET A 204 -53.45 -18.03 -0.16
C MET A 204 -52.98 -17.14 1.00
N GLU A 205 -53.88 -16.69 1.88
CA GLU A 205 -53.55 -15.94 3.09
C GLU A 205 -52.59 -16.74 3.99
N GLY A 206 -52.85 -18.05 4.17
CA GLY A 206 -51.97 -18.95 4.90
C GLY A 206 -50.57 -19.06 4.27
N LEU A 207 -50.48 -19.14 2.96
CA LEU A 207 -49.19 -19.16 2.23
C LEU A 207 -48.45 -17.83 2.37
N PHE A 208 -49.13 -16.69 2.24
CA PHE A 208 -48.54 -15.37 2.43
C PHE A 208 -48.06 -15.16 3.87
N ALA A 209 -48.83 -15.62 4.86
CA ALA A 209 -48.41 -15.58 6.26
C ALA A 209 -47.15 -16.43 6.49
N LYS A 210 -47.11 -17.67 5.97
CA LYS A 210 -45.92 -18.55 6.06
C LYS A 210 -44.70 -17.93 5.37
N ARG A 211 -44.88 -17.36 4.16
CA ARG A 211 -43.82 -16.66 3.43
C ARG A 211 -43.33 -15.45 4.23
N GLY A 212 -44.26 -14.66 4.78
CA GLY A 212 -43.94 -13.50 5.61
C GLY A 212 -43.17 -13.86 6.88
N MET A 213 -43.54 -14.95 7.55
CA MET A 213 -42.78 -15.46 8.70
C MET A 213 -41.37 -15.88 8.31
N LYS A 214 -41.19 -16.69 7.26
CA LYS A 214 -39.86 -17.09 6.77
C LYS A 214 -39.00 -15.90 6.37
N GLN A 215 -39.57 -14.93 5.68
CA GLN A 215 -38.87 -13.70 5.30
C GLN A 215 -38.47 -12.90 6.54
N LYS A 216 -39.35 -12.80 7.55
CA LYS A 216 -39.04 -12.13 8.82
C LYS A 216 -37.91 -12.84 9.57
N GLU A 217 -37.93 -14.16 9.64
CA GLU A 217 -36.84 -14.97 10.22
C GLU A 217 -35.51 -14.71 9.51
N GLN A 218 -35.49 -14.78 8.18
CA GLN A 218 -34.30 -14.47 7.38
C GLN A 218 -33.78 -13.05 7.59
N VAL A 219 -34.68 -12.07 7.71
CA VAL A 219 -34.30 -10.68 8.01
C VAL A 219 -33.73 -10.54 9.40
N VAL A 220 -34.29 -11.23 10.40
CA VAL A 220 -33.75 -11.25 11.77
C VAL A 220 -32.36 -11.88 11.80
N GLU A 221 -32.19 -13.05 11.19
CA GLU A 221 -30.89 -13.74 11.11
C GLU A 221 -29.83 -12.87 10.39
N SER A 222 -30.20 -12.25 9.27
CA SER A 222 -29.32 -11.33 8.55
C SER A 222 -28.95 -10.11 9.39
N ARG A 223 -29.91 -9.54 10.16
CA ARG A 223 -29.65 -8.42 11.07
C ARG A 223 -28.74 -8.80 12.23
N GLU A 224 -28.86 -10.01 12.77
CA GLU A 224 -27.96 -10.51 13.80
C GLU A 224 -26.54 -10.66 13.27
N LYS A 225 -26.38 -11.26 12.07
CA LYS A 225 -25.07 -11.35 11.40
C LYS A 225 -24.47 -9.96 11.13
N MET A 226 -25.28 -9.00 10.66
CA MET A 226 -24.82 -7.62 10.48
C MET A 226 -24.36 -7.00 11.81
N ARG A 227 -25.11 -7.19 12.89
CA ARG A 227 -24.72 -6.69 14.23
C ARG A 227 -23.43 -7.32 14.74
N ASP A 228 -23.22 -8.62 14.52
CA ASP A 228 -22.00 -9.29 14.94
C ASP A 228 -20.79 -8.85 14.12
N LEU A 229 -20.98 -8.62 12.81
CA LEU A 229 -19.96 -8.01 11.96
C LEU A 229 -19.64 -6.58 12.41
N GLU A 230 -20.65 -5.75 12.65
CA GLU A 230 -20.48 -4.38 13.17
C GLU A 230 -19.72 -4.36 14.51
N ARG A 231 -20.06 -5.27 15.44
CA ARG A 231 -19.32 -5.43 16.71
C ARG A 231 -17.87 -5.81 16.45
N SER A 232 -17.62 -6.84 15.63
CA SER A 232 -16.24 -7.27 15.35
C SER A 232 -15.41 -6.18 14.65
N MET A 233 -16.02 -5.40 13.77
CA MET A 233 -15.39 -4.25 13.12
C MET A 233 -15.11 -3.11 14.13
N SER A 234 -16.05 -2.81 15.02
CA SER A 234 -15.86 -1.83 16.09
C SER A 234 -14.73 -2.25 17.03
N ASP A 235 -14.67 -3.53 17.41
CA ASP A 235 -13.60 -4.08 18.24
C ASP A 235 -12.24 -4.01 17.54
N MET A 236 -12.19 -4.35 16.26
CA MET A 236 -10.98 -4.25 15.44
C MET A 236 -10.52 -2.79 15.30
N ALA A 237 -11.44 -1.86 15.05
CA ALA A 237 -11.14 -0.43 14.98
C ALA A 237 -10.64 0.11 16.33
N SER A 238 -11.22 -0.33 17.44
CA SER A 238 -10.76 0.04 18.79
C SER A 238 -9.37 -0.52 19.09
N LYS A 239 -9.07 -1.77 18.70
CA LYS A 239 -7.76 -2.39 18.87
C LYS A 239 -6.69 -1.66 18.06
N TYR A 240 -6.93 -1.40 16.77
CA TYR A 240 -6.00 -0.63 15.95
C TYR A 240 -5.85 0.82 16.43
N GLY A 241 -6.92 1.44 16.91
CA GLY A 241 -6.85 2.76 17.53
C GLY A 241 -5.94 2.78 18.75
N ALA A 242 -6.05 1.77 19.63
CA ALA A 242 -5.20 1.63 20.80
C ALA A 242 -3.74 1.33 20.42
N GLU A 243 -3.49 0.45 19.44
CA GLU A 243 -2.14 0.15 18.93
C GLU A 243 -1.47 1.39 18.33
N ILE A 244 -2.22 2.21 17.59
CA ILE A 244 -1.71 3.48 17.03
C ILE A 244 -1.34 4.45 18.15
N GLU A 245 -2.19 4.62 19.17
CA GLU A 245 -1.88 5.50 20.30
C GLU A 245 -0.71 4.99 21.13
N PHE A 246 -0.59 3.67 21.32
CA PHE A 246 0.54 3.04 21.96
C PHE A 246 1.85 3.30 21.18
N ALA A 247 1.86 3.03 19.87
CA ALA A 247 3.02 3.30 19.02
C ALA A 247 3.38 4.80 18.98
N ARG A 248 2.37 5.69 19.03
CA ARG A 248 2.61 7.14 19.15
C ARG A 248 3.19 7.51 20.51
N ALA A 249 2.74 6.90 21.59
CA ALA A 249 3.28 7.12 22.93
C ALA A 249 4.74 6.66 23.02
N GLU A 250 5.05 5.46 22.54
CA GLU A 250 6.42 4.92 22.46
C GLU A 250 7.32 5.82 21.60
N ALA A 251 6.86 6.24 20.43
CA ALA A 251 7.61 7.17 19.58
C ALA A 251 7.85 8.54 20.25
N ARG A 252 6.90 9.03 21.05
CA ARG A 252 7.07 10.27 21.84
C ARG A 252 8.13 10.08 22.92
N GLU A 253 8.12 8.94 23.60
CA GLU A 253 9.11 8.61 24.65
C GLU A 253 10.53 8.47 24.08
N VAL A 254 10.70 7.72 22.99
CA VAL A 254 11.98 7.58 22.28
C VAL A 254 12.48 8.94 21.79
N LYS A 255 11.58 9.79 21.28
CA LYS A 255 11.96 11.15 20.88
C LYS A 255 12.39 12.00 22.09
N ALA A 256 11.71 11.89 23.22
CA ALA A 256 12.07 12.61 24.44
C ALA A 256 13.45 12.17 24.96
N SER A 257 13.71 10.86 25.05
CA SER A 257 15.02 10.34 25.48
C SER A 257 16.14 10.76 24.52
N ALA A 258 15.91 10.70 23.21
CA ALA A 258 16.87 11.16 22.20
C ALA A 258 17.19 12.66 22.33
N VAL A 259 16.19 13.50 22.69
CA VAL A 259 16.40 14.93 22.94
C VAL A 259 17.24 15.15 24.21
N ASP A 260 16.99 14.40 25.28
CA ASP A 260 17.76 14.49 26.52
C ASP A 260 19.22 14.04 26.33
N ASP A 261 19.44 12.96 25.58
CA ASP A 261 20.78 12.48 25.22
C ASP A 261 21.51 13.48 24.32
N ALA A 262 20.81 14.07 23.34
CA ALA A 262 21.35 15.16 22.53
C ALA A 262 21.72 16.39 23.39
N ALA A 263 20.93 16.73 24.40
CA ALA A 263 21.25 17.81 25.33
C ALA A 263 22.48 17.47 26.20
N ARG A 264 22.56 16.24 26.72
CA ARG A 264 23.69 15.74 27.52
C ARG A 264 25.00 15.74 26.72
N THR A 265 24.98 15.22 25.50
CA THR A 265 26.15 15.20 24.61
C THR A 265 26.59 16.62 24.23
N ARG A 266 25.67 17.54 23.95
CA ARG A 266 26.00 18.96 23.71
C ARG A 266 26.67 19.61 24.93
N ARG A 267 26.20 19.32 26.16
CA ARG A 267 26.83 19.84 27.40
C ARG A 267 28.24 19.29 27.56
N LEU A 268 28.44 18.00 27.35
CA LEU A 268 29.77 17.36 27.40
C LEU A 268 30.73 17.95 26.35
N LEU A 269 30.27 18.14 25.11
CA LEU A 269 31.06 18.75 24.05
C LEU A 269 31.47 20.19 24.39
N ARG A 270 30.57 20.98 25.01
CA ARG A 270 30.88 22.33 25.48
C ARG A 270 31.97 22.29 26.55
N ALA A 271 31.80 21.47 27.60
CA ALA A 271 32.79 21.32 28.66
C ALA A 271 34.16 20.90 28.12
N ARG A 272 34.22 19.91 27.22
CA ARG A 272 35.49 19.51 26.57
C ARG A 272 36.08 20.62 25.71
N SER A 273 35.25 21.43 25.05
CA SER A 273 35.73 22.58 24.27
C SER A 273 36.26 23.71 25.16
N ASP A 274 35.67 23.92 26.34
CA ASP A 274 36.17 24.85 27.36
C ASP A 274 37.51 24.37 27.92
N GLU A 275 37.62 23.09 28.30
CA GLU A 275 38.88 22.47 28.75
C GLU A 275 39.98 22.57 27.69
N LEU A 276 39.66 22.30 26.41
CA LEU A 276 40.63 22.45 25.31
C LEU A 276 41.09 23.91 25.14
N ARG A 277 40.19 24.89 25.35
CA ARG A 277 40.55 26.31 25.34
C ARG A 277 41.49 26.64 26.50
N GLU A 278 41.23 26.12 27.69
CA GLU A 278 42.07 26.31 28.87
C GLU A 278 43.45 25.66 28.67
N ILE A 279 43.51 24.40 28.21
CA ILE A 279 44.77 23.72 27.88
C ILE A 279 45.54 24.52 26.82
N LYS A 280 44.88 25.06 25.80
CA LYS A 280 45.53 25.88 24.77
C LYS A 280 46.06 27.20 25.36
N ALA A 281 45.35 27.81 26.31
CA ALA A 281 45.81 29.00 27.00
C ALA A 281 47.04 28.71 27.87
N LEU A 282 47.00 27.63 28.67
CA LEU A 282 48.12 27.16 29.48
C LEU A 282 49.34 26.79 28.62
N ALA A 283 49.14 26.12 27.49
CA ALA A 283 50.22 25.81 26.56
C ALA A 283 50.86 27.07 25.96
N LYS A 284 50.05 28.07 25.58
CA LYS A 284 50.56 29.38 25.13
C LYS A 284 51.36 30.07 26.22
N GLU A 285 50.87 30.04 27.45
CA GLU A 285 51.53 30.63 28.61
C GLU A 285 52.87 29.93 28.92
N ALA A 286 52.91 28.60 28.89
CA ALA A 286 54.14 27.83 29.05
C ALA A 286 55.19 28.16 27.96
N VAL A 287 54.75 28.35 26.71
CA VAL A 287 55.63 28.80 25.61
C VAL A 287 56.12 30.23 25.85
N ARG A 288 55.26 31.13 26.33
CA ARG A 288 55.64 32.51 26.69
C ARG A 288 56.70 32.51 27.80
N GLN A 289 56.45 31.79 28.88
CA GLN A 289 57.38 31.66 30.01
C GLN A 289 58.71 31.03 29.58
N ARG A 290 58.68 29.97 28.76
CA ARG A 290 59.89 29.39 28.17
C ARG A 290 60.65 30.41 27.32
N GLY A 291 59.95 31.17 26.47
CA GLY A 291 60.58 32.23 25.68
C GLY A 291 61.19 33.35 26.54
N GLU A 292 60.59 33.66 27.70
CA GLU A 292 61.15 34.59 28.68
C GLU A 292 62.40 34.03 29.36
N LEU A 293 62.39 32.75 29.75
CA LEU A 293 63.56 32.05 30.27
C LEU A 293 64.68 31.98 29.24
N GLU A 294 64.38 31.69 27.98
CA GLU A 294 65.34 31.68 26.88
C GLU A 294 65.96 33.07 26.69
N ARG A 295 65.13 34.14 26.62
CA ARG A 295 65.63 35.53 26.56
C ARG A 295 66.47 35.89 27.78
N PHE A 296 66.06 35.48 28.97
CA PHE A 296 66.78 35.70 30.22
C PHE A 296 68.16 35.02 30.21
N MET A 297 68.21 33.75 29.79
CA MET A 297 69.46 32.98 29.67
C MET A 297 70.40 33.60 28.64
N ILE A 298 69.89 34.00 27.47
CA ILE A 298 70.67 34.72 26.45
C ILE A 298 71.23 36.02 27.02
N SER A 299 70.39 36.84 27.67
CA SER A 299 70.84 38.10 28.27
C SER A 299 71.90 37.91 29.37
N SER A 300 71.78 36.83 30.16
CA SER A 300 72.73 36.49 31.22
C SER A 300 74.06 36.02 30.62
N LEU A 301 74.02 35.23 29.56
CA LEU A 301 75.19 34.83 28.79
C LEU A 301 75.89 36.04 28.16
N ASP A 302 75.14 36.97 27.57
CA ASP A 302 75.70 38.19 26.97
C ASP A 302 76.29 39.13 28.01
N LEU A 303 75.67 39.27 29.19
CA LEU A 303 76.23 40.06 30.29
C LEU A 303 77.57 39.48 30.75
N VAL A 304 77.66 38.16 30.95
CA VAL A 304 78.90 37.49 31.33
C VAL A 304 79.96 37.61 30.22
N LYS A 305 79.57 37.52 28.95
CA LYS A 305 80.48 37.80 27.83
C LYS A 305 81.05 39.23 27.90
N ARG A 306 80.19 40.24 28.09
CA ARG A 306 80.63 41.65 28.23
C ARG A 306 81.51 41.86 29.46
N GLU A 307 81.22 41.21 30.57
CA GLU A 307 82.06 41.25 31.77
C GLU A 307 83.41 40.56 31.52
N MET A 308 83.44 39.44 30.82
CA MET A 308 84.68 38.77 30.41
C MET A 308 85.50 39.59 29.42
N GLU A 309 84.86 40.27 28.47
CA GLU A 309 85.51 41.21 27.56
C GLU A 309 86.05 42.42 28.33
N ALA A 310 85.32 42.93 29.32
CA ALA A 310 85.77 44.01 30.20
C ALA A 310 86.89 43.58 31.15
N GLU A 311 86.89 42.34 31.67
CA GLU A 311 87.98 41.76 32.45
C GLU A 311 89.21 41.49 31.58
N ARG A 312 89.04 41.02 30.34
CA ARG A 312 90.14 40.90 29.35
C ARG A 312 90.68 42.27 28.93
N ALA A 313 89.83 43.30 28.83
CA ALA A 313 90.26 44.67 28.57
C ALA A 313 90.96 45.30 29.80
N ARG A 314 90.52 45.00 31.03
CA ARG A 314 91.18 45.41 32.27
C ARG A 314 92.48 44.64 32.55
N ALA A 315 92.55 43.37 32.18
CA ALA A 315 93.76 42.55 32.21
C ALA A 315 94.69 42.80 31.00
N GLY A 316 94.22 43.53 29.98
CA GLY A 316 94.94 43.92 28.77
C GLY A 316 95.38 45.38 28.73
N ALA A 317 95.19 46.17 29.78
CA ALA A 317 95.64 47.56 29.87
C ALA A 317 97.08 47.65 30.42
N GLY A 318 98.00 46.96 29.75
CA GLY A 318 99.40 46.88 30.14
C GLY A 318 100.31 46.21 29.11
N ALA A 319 100.24 46.59 27.82
CA ALA A 319 101.37 46.52 26.87
C ALA A 319 100.98 46.99 25.44
N GLY A 320 101.55 48.12 25.03
CA GLY A 320 102.23 48.28 23.73
C GLY A 320 101.46 48.17 22.40
N GLY A 321 101.35 49.31 21.71
CA GLY A 321 102.08 49.47 20.44
C GLY A 321 101.34 49.34 19.11
N ARG A 322 100.95 50.51 18.58
CA ARG A 322 101.24 51.06 17.23
C ARG A 322 100.58 50.44 15.97
N ALA A 323 100.14 51.39 15.14
CA ALA A 323 99.99 51.38 13.67
C ALA A 323 98.60 51.11 13.08
N GLY A 324 97.98 52.20 12.61
CA GLY A 324 97.80 52.39 11.16
C GLY A 324 96.58 51.78 10.47
N SER A 325 95.75 52.70 9.96
CA SER A 325 94.90 52.60 8.75
C SER A 325 93.39 52.31 8.91
N ARG A 326 92.62 53.35 8.54
CA ARG A 326 91.21 53.41 8.06
C ARG A 326 90.95 52.40 6.90
N PRO A 327 89.72 52.18 6.39
CA PRO A 327 88.45 52.91 6.59
C PRO A 327 87.15 52.06 6.73
N ALA A 328 86.04 52.75 7.06
CA ALA A 328 84.65 52.59 6.57
C ALA A 328 83.92 51.23 6.60
N ALA A 329 82.81 51.14 7.35
CA ALA A 329 81.67 50.23 7.08
C ALA A 329 80.45 50.49 8.02
N GLY A 330 79.25 50.15 7.52
CA GLY A 330 78.09 49.69 8.32
C GLY A 330 76.96 50.72 8.52
N GLY A 331 75.74 50.59 7.99
CA GLY A 331 75.01 49.37 7.61
C GLY A 331 74.31 48.80 8.85
N LEU A 332 73.11 49.32 9.17
CA LEU A 332 72.27 48.87 10.29
C LEU A 332 71.30 47.79 9.80
N GLU A 333 71.84 46.60 9.53
CA GLU A 333 71.11 45.35 9.64
C GLU A 333 72.07 44.35 10.30
N GLU A 334 71.88 44.13 11.59
CA GLU A 334 72.60 43.10 12.34
C GLU A 334 71.64 41.97 12.66
N ALA A 335 71.65 40.99 11.75
CA ALA A 335 71.50 39.61 12.13
C ALA A 335 72.54 39.25 13.19
N VAL A 336 72.18 38.37 14.12
CA VAL A 336 72.82 37.05 14.29
C VAL A 336 72.45 36.54 15.68
N ALA A 337 71.58 35.53 15.67
CA ALA A 337 71.64 34.43 16.61
C ALA A 337 73.05 33.83 16.50
N GLY A 338 73.96 34.28 17.38
CA GLY A 338 75.27 33.69 17.55
C GLY A 338 75.12 32.46 18.43
N ASP A 339 75.25 31.29 17.81
CA ASP A 339 75.32 30.02 18.53
C ASP A 339 76.39 30.14 19.63
N VAL A 340 75.96 30.00 20.87
CA VAL A 340 76.84 30.17 22.03
C VAL A 340 77.63 28.88 22.15
N ASP A 341 78.91 28.89 21.76
CA ASP A 341 79.75 27.72 21.94
C ASP A 341 80.12 27.53 23.43
N VAL A 342 79.28 26.77 24.12
CA VAL A 342 79.42 26.41 25.55
C VAL A 342 80.64 25.50 25.77
N ALA A 343 81.16 24.84 24.73
CA ALA A 343 82.29 23.93 24.84
C ALA A 343 83.59 24.67 25.19
N GLY A 344 83.73 25.92 24.74
CA GLY A 344 84.91 26.76 24.98
C GLY A 344 85.00 27.44 26.36
N MET A 345 83.98 27.32 27.21
CA MET A 345 83.96 27.94 28.55
C MET A 345 84.71 27.11 29.59
N SER A 346 85.44 27.74 30.49
CA SER A 346 86.07 27.04 31.63
C SER A 346 85.00 26.58 32.65
N TRP A 347 85.29 25.56 33.45
CA TRP A 347 84.34 25.03 34.44
C TRP A 347 83.87 26.10 35.45
N ALA A 348 84.78 26.97 35.88
CA ALA A 348 84.48 28.07 36.79
C ALA A 348 83.63 29.18 36.15
N GLU A 349 83.68 29.34 34.83
CA GLU A 349 82.81 30.26 34.07
C GLU A 349 81.40 29.68 33.96
N ARG A 350 81.27 28.39 33.64
CA ARG A 350 79.97 27.70 33.61
C ARG A 350 79.29 27.71 34.98
N GLU A 351 80.02 27.50 36.05
CA GLU A 351 79.50 27.56 37.43
C GLU A 351 79.04 28.98 37.83
N ARG A 352 79.74 30.02 37.37
CA ARG A 352 79.37 31.42 37.63
C ARG A 352 78.14 31.87 36.83
N VAL A 353 78.04 31.48 35.56
CA VAL A 353 76.83 31.69 34.74
C VAL A 353 75.63 31.04 35.42
N LEU A 354 75.78 29.80 35.91
CA LEU A 354 74.72 29.12 36.65
C LEU A 354 74.37 29.84 37.96
N ARG A 355 75.35 30.27 38.77
CA ARG A 355 75.08 31.02 40.01
C ARG A 355 74.37 32.35 39.77
N LEU A 356 74.76 33.10 38.73
CA LEU A 356 74.14 34.37 38.38
C LEU A 356 72.71 34.17 37.83
N ALA A 357 72.52 33.14 37.00
CA ALA A 357 71.20 32.73 36.52
C ALA A 357 70.29 32.32 37.68
N PHE A 358 70.75 31.48 38.61
CA PHE A 358 69.97 31.05 39.77
C PHE A 358 69.68 32.20 40.76
N ALA A 359 70.65 33.06 41.05
CA ALA A 359 70.46 34.19 41.96
C ALA A 359 69.41 35.17 41.44
N ARG A 360 69.38 35.40 40.13
CA ARG A 360 68.45 36.35 39.51
C ARG A 360 67.09 35.72 39.19
N MET A 361 67.04 34.42 38.89
CA MET A 361 65.78 33.66 38.74
C MET A 361 65.01 33.56 40.08
N ASN A 362 65.73 33.49 41.21
CA ASN A 362 65.15 33.57 42.55
C ASN A 362 64.69 34.99 42.94
N ALA A 363 65.18 36.04 42.29
CA ALA A 363 64.74 37.41 42.53
C ALA A 363 63.48 37.81 41.72
N SER A 364 63.19 37.12 40.61
CA SER A 364 62.08 37.44 39.70
C SER A 364 60.81 36.60 39.91
N ASN A 365 60.76 35.70 40.91
CA ASN A 365 59.56 34.88 41.15
C ASN A 365 59.08 34.92 42.61
N PRO A 366 58.35 35.98 43.03
CA PRO A 366 57.74 36.04 44.34
C PRO A 366 56.21 35.85 44.24
N ASP A 367 55.69 34.76 43.68
CA ASP A 367 54.31 34.32 44.01
C ASP A 367 53.93 32.98 43.35
N HIS A 368 54.02 31.89 44.11
CA HIS A 368 53.26 30.65 43.82
C HIS A 368 52.72 29.96 45.08
N ALA A 369 52.59 30.69 46.20
CA ALA A 369 52.16 30.12 47.47
C ALA A 369 50.67 30.35 47.82
N ARG A 370 49.84 30.96 46.95
CA ARG A 370 48.46 31.33 47.33
C ARG A 370 47.27 30.71 46.58
N ASP A 371 47.45 29.96 45.49
CA ASP A 371 46.31 29.44 44.71
C ASP A 371 46.00 27.94 44.91
N ARG A 372 45.90 27.50 46.17
CA ARG A 372 45.39 26.15 46.53
C ARG A 372 44.19 26.16 47.48
N ARG A 373 43.33 27.19 47.41
CA ARG A 373 42.07 27.20 48.18
C ARG A 373 40.94 27.85 47.39
N GLY A 374 40.02 27.03 46.91
CA GLY A 374 38.68 27.47 46.50
C GLY A 374 38.17 26.76 45.26
N GLY A 375 37.14 25.92 45.42
CA GLY A 375 36.42 25.38 44.26
C GLY A 375 35.80 23.99 44.41
N GLY A 376 35.52 23.52 45.64
CA GLY A 376 34.59 22.40 45.81
C GLY A 376 33.16 22.91 45.66
N SER A 377 32.52 22.63 44.53
CA SER A 377 31.07 22.81 44.36
C SER A 377 30.43 21.44 44.21
N ALA A 378 29.59 21.11 45.19
CA ALA A 378 28.83 19.89 45.29
C ALA A 378 27.85 19.77 44.12
N MET A 379 27.93 18.65 43.38
CA MET A 379 26.85 18.16 42.54
C MET A 379 25.92 17.37 43.44
N ASP A 380 24.81 18.00 43.81
CA ASP A 380 23.69 17.41 44.54
C ASP A 380 22.97 16.44 43.60
N GLY A 381 23.10 15.14 43.90
CA GLY A 381 22.46 14.05 43.17
C GLY A 381 21.08 13.78 43.74
N ALA A 382 20.06 14.51 43.26
CA ALA A 382 18.67 14.16 43.50
C ALA A 382 18.27 12.99 42.58
N VAL A 383 18.34 11.78 43.11
CA VAL A 383 17.71 10.58 42.55
C VAL A 383 16.23 10.64 42.93
N ALA A 384 15.38 11.03 41.99
CA ALA A 384 13.94 10.88 42.12
C ALA A 384 13.56 9.42 41.88
N GLU A 385 13.18 8.74 42.96
CA GLU A 385 12.54 7.43 42.99
C GLU A 385 11.17 7.52 42.31
N ALA A 386 11.04 6.96 41.10
CA ALA A 386 9.78 6.80 40.40
C ALA A 386 9.23 5.39 40.65
N THR A 387 8.20 5.34 41.49
CA THR A 387 7.33 4.20 41.79
C THR A 387 6.72 3.61 40.50
N PRO A 388 6.60 2.28 40.35
CA PRO A 388 5.91 1.68 39.22
C PRO A 388 4.37 1.81 39.37
N PRO A 389 3.61 1.98 38.26
CA PRO A 389 2.17 1.96 38.34
C PRO A 389 1.65 0.53 38.54
N ALA A 390 0.75 0.39 39.51
CA ALA A 390 -0.02 -0.81 39.76
C ALA A 390 -0.96 -1.08 38.58
N MET A 391 -1.00 -2.36 38.19
CA MET A 391 -1.97 -2.92 37.27
C MET A 391 -3.40 -2.79 37.82
N ILE A 392 -4.31 -2.26 37.00
CA ILE A 392 -5.70 -2.72 36.85
C ILE A 392 -6.01 -2.71 35.36
#